data_AF-A0A6I5HFN4-F1
#
_entry.id   AF-A0A6I5HFN4-F1
#
_cell.length_a   1.000
_cell.length_b   1.000
_cell.length_c   1.000
_cell.angle_alpha   90.00
_cell.angle_beta   90.00
_cell.angle_gamma   90.00
#
_symmetry.space_group_name_H-M   'P 1'
#
loop_
_entity.id
_entity.type
_entity.pdbx_description
1 polymer ?
#
loop_
_entity_poly.entity_id
_entity_poly.type
_entity_poly.pdbx_seq_one_letter_code
_entity_poly.pdbx_strand_id
1 'polypeptide(L)'
;MAASSNQQTDLRKVYYQCRLGRDDLDHLFAVASDGISPGGVQISTIASNTRYWEATLTELVAAVRTGTPEVGHDWTNISLKAETPSGERSVTITLDKERAELNVAGADSTWVYGQTARLEAFLTAHGAATSSPKYEMKVSLAFLAFFCIFGYFWLTHGGHVESAEECIKKAQAARGNQVYINAAIGAMLAVGVLGVLFKVFKERASRARLLVDGSIPAGAWWARLTTSEKIAAIGIPVAALATIGTLVSAASDVFGK
;
A
#
# COMPACT_ATOMS: atom_id res chain seq x y z
N MET A 1 -1.15 1.09 54.48
CA MET A 1 -1.19 0.19 53.30
C MET A 1 -1.41 1.08 52.09
N ALA A 2 -0.34 1.37 51.33
CA ALA A 2 -0.45 2.16 50.11
C ALA A 2 -0.96 1.25 49.00
N ALA A 3 -2.04 1.64 48.33
CA ALA A 3 -2.51 0.96 47.12
C ALA A 3 -1.42 1.10 46.05
N SER A 4 -0.78 -0.02 45.68
CA SER A 4 0.04 -0.03 44.46
C SER A 4 -0.92 0.18 43.30
N SER A 5 -0.86 1.36 42.65
CA SER A 5 -1.47 1.50 41.35
C SER A 5 -0.75 0.53 40.43
N ASN A 6 -1.36 -0.62 40.14
CA ASN A 6 -0.85 -1.54 39.13
C ASN A 6 -0.89 -0.82 37.80
N GLN A 7 0.22 -0.17 37.45
CA GLN A 7 0.37 0.58 36.23
C GLN A 7 0.46 -0.43 35.08
N GLN A 8 -0.70 -0.78 34.51
CA GLN A 8 -0.79 -1.62 33.33
C GLN A 8 -0.33 -0.80 32.13
N THR A 9 0.63 -1.34 31.38
CA THR A 9 1.05 -0.73 30.11
C THR A 9 0.06 -1.16 29.04
N ASP A 10 -0.52 -0.21 28.32
CA ASP A 10 -1.42 -0.43 27.18
C ASP A 10 -0.84 0.30 25.96
N LEU A 11 -0.55 -0.45 24.90
CA LEU A 11 -0.10 0.08 23.63
C LEU A 11 -1.11 -0.22 22.53
N ARG A 12 -1.70 0.84 21.99
CA ARG A 12 -2.53 0.78 20.80
C ARG A 12 -1.77 1.25 19.57
N LYS A 13 -1.75 0.43 18.52
CA LYS A 13 -1.24 0.79 17.19
C LYS A 13 -2.27 0.53 16.11
N VAL A 14 -2.23 1.35 15.07
CA VAL A 14 -3.15 1.28 13.94
C VAL A 14 -2.35 1.23 12.66
N TYR A 15 -2.68 0.26 11.83
CA TYR A 15 -2.08 0.05 10.53
C TYR A 15 -3.14 0.03 9.43
N TYR A 16 -2.73 0.41 8.24
CA TYR A 16 -3.56 0.45 7.04
C TYR A 16 -2.92 -0.41 5.94
N GLN A 17 -3.67 -0.69 4.88
CA GLN A 17 -3.17 -1.41 3.69
C GLN A 17 -2.65 -2.82 3.96
N CYS A 18 -3.06 -3.44 5.08
CA CYS A 18 -2.67 -4.79 5.40
C CYS A 18 -3.20 -5.77 4.34
N ARG A 19 -2.36 -6.76 4.00
CA ARG A 19 -2.71 -7.82 3.07
C ARG A 19 -2.50 -9.16 3.73
N LEU A 20 -3.59 -9.74 4.21
CA LEU A 20 -3.59 -10.96 5.00
C LEU A 20 -4.46 -12.01 4.33
N GLY A 21 -3.85 -13.10 3.88
CA GLY A 21 -4.53 -14.33 3.51
C GLY A 21 -4.73 -15.24 4.72
N ARG A 22 -5.30 -16.43 4.49
CA ARG A 22 -5.54 -17.41 5.55
C ARG A 22 -4.27 -17.78 6.33
N ASP A 23 -3.22 -18.18 5.64
CA ASP A 23 -1.96 -18.58 6.27
C ASP A 23 -1.33 -17.44 7.07
N ASP A 24 -1.45 -16.20 6.56
CA ASP A 24 -0.96 -15.01 7.24
C ASP A 24 -1.76 -14.71 8.51
N LEU A 25 -3.09 -14.93 8.48
CA LEU A 25 -3.97 -14.77 9.63
C LEU A 25 -3.68 -15.81 10.71
N ASP A 26 -3.52 -17.08 10.31
CA ASP A 26 -3.16 -18.16 11.23
C ASP A 26 -1.82 -17.87 11.91
N HIS A 27 -0.81 -17.42 11.15
CA HIS A 27 0.48 -17.04 11.70
C HIS A 27 0.39 -15.79 12.59
N LEU A 28 -0.35 -14.75 12.19
CA LEU A 28 -0.57 -13.56 13.00
C LEU A 28 -1.21 -13.91 14.34
N PHE A 29 -2.24 -14.77 14.33
CA PHE A 29 -2.94 -15.18 15.54
C PHE A 29 -2.08 -16.07 16.42
N ALA A 30 -1.30 -16.98 15.83
CA ALA A 30 -0.32 -17.76 16.57
C ALA A 30 0.68 -16.85 17.30
N VAL A 31 1.28 -15.88 16.59
CA VAL A 31 2.21 -14.90 17.18
C VAL A 31 1.52 -14.08 18.27
N ALA A 32 0.30 -13.61 18.04
CA ALA A 32 -0.46 -12.81 18.98
C ALA A 32 -0.83 -13.57 20.26
N SER A 33 -1.11 -14.87 20.15
CA SER A 33 -1.44 -15.76 21.26
C SER A 33 -0.21 -16.38 21.96
N ASP A 34 1.01 -16.04 21.53
CA ASP A 34 2.24 -16.62 22.09
C ASP A 34 2.32 -16.38 23.61
N GLY A 35 2.46 -17.48 24.37
CA GLY A 35 2.48 -17.46 25.83
C GLY A 35 1.11 -17.26 26.51
N ILE A 36 -0.01 -17.33 25.78
CA ILE A 36 -1.38 -17.31 26.32
C ILE A 36 -1.99 -18.71 26.20
N SER A 37 -2.67 -19.17 27.26
CA SER A 37 -3.33 -20.49 27.23
C SER A 37 -4.45 -20.54 26.17
N PRO A 38 -4.67 -21.66 25.47
CA PRO A 38 -5.69 -21.77 24.43
C PRO A 38 -7.10 -21.35 24.87
N GLY A 39 -7.48 -21.63 26.14
CA GLY A 39 -8.78 -21.23 26.69
C GLY A 39 -8.97 -19.72 26.88
N GLY A 40 -7.90 -18.93 26.74
CA GLY A 40 -7.92 -17.47 26.77
C GLY A 40 -7.96 -16.83 25.38
N VAL A 41 -8.00 -17.63 24.31
CA VAL A 41 -7.99 -17.16 22.92
C VAL A 41 -9.39 -17.25 22.33
N GLN A 42 -9.86 -16.16 21.75
CA GLN A 42 -11.15 -16.06 21.09
C GLN A 42 -11.00 -15.29 19.78
N ILE A 43 -11.36 -15.92 18.67
CA ILE A 43 -11.44 -15.30 17.35
C ILE A 43 -12.92 -15.12 17.04
N SER A 44 -13.31 -13.93 16.60
CA SER A 44 -14.69 -13.59 16.34
C SER A 44 -14.86 -12.82 15.05
N THR A 45 -16.06 -12.92 14.48
CA THR A 45 -16.51 -12.14 13.34
C THR A 45 -18.00 -11.82 13.48
N ILE A 46 -18.50 -10.90 12.66
CA ILE A 46 -19.92 -10.62 12.51
C ILE A 46 -20.26 -10.86 11.05
N ALA A 47 -21.18 -11.78 10.80
CA ALA A 47 -21.63 -12.16 9.47
C ALA A 47 -23.16 -12.19 9.47
N SER A 48 -23.79 -11.49 8.52
CA SER A 48 -25.26 -11.31 8.46
C SER A 48 -25.92 -10.97 9.81
N ASN A 49 -25.37 -9.96 10.50
CA ASN A 49 -25.78 -9.52 11.85
C ASN A 49 -25.65 -10.55 12.98
N THR A 50 -25.08 -11.73 12.71
CA THR A 50 -24.80 -12.75 13.73
C THR A 50 -23.33 -12.69 14.12
N ARG A 51 -23.04 -12.65 15.42
CA ARG A 51 -21.67 -12.73 15.92
C ARG A 51 -21.29 -14.20 16.08
N TYR A 52 -20.20 -14.58 15.42
CA TYR A 52 -19.57 -15.88 15.56
C TYR A 52 -18.30 -15.72 16.38
N TRP A 53 -17.99 -16.70 17.23
CA TRP A 53 -16.73 -16.76 17.96
C TRP A 53 -16.29 -18.20 18.09
N GLU A 54 -14.99 -18.46 17.97
CA GLU A 54 -14.38 -19.78 18.15
C GLU A 54 -12.95 -19.63 18.67
N ALA A 55 -12.35 -20.72 19.13
CA ALA A 55 -10.97 -20.73 19.62
C ALA A 55 -9.94 -20.66 18.47
N THR A 56 -10.29 -21.21 17.30
CA THR A 56 -9.41 -21.24 16.12
C THR A 56 -10.08 -20.61 14.90
N LEU A 57 -9.25 -20.13 13.95
CA LEU A 57 -9.76 -19.55 12.71
C LEU A 57 -10.49 -20.62 11.86
N THR A 58 -10.02 -21.86 11.91
CA THR A 58 -10.62 -22.98 11.18
C THR A 58 -12.03 -23.29 11.66
N GLU A 59 -12.23 -23.34 12.97
CA GLU A 59 -13.56 -23.51 13.57
C GLU A 59 -14.45 -22.32 13.24
N LEU A 60 -13.93 -21.08 13.33
CA LEU A 60 -14.70 -19.88 13.03
C LEU A 60 -15.25 -19.90 11.60
N VAL A 61 -14.41 -20.27 10.64
CA VAL A 61 -14.80 -20.41 9.23
C VAL A 61 -15.88 -21.49 9.06
N ALA A 62 -15.73 -22.64 9.73
CA ALA A 62 -16.73 -23.71 9.68
C ALA A 62 -18.08 -23.25 10.27
N ALA A 63 -18.05 -22.55 11.41
CA ALA A 63 -19.23 -22.01 12.06
C ALA A 63 -19.97 -20.99 11.18
N VAL A 64 -19.23 -20.06 10.57
CA VAL A 64 -19.80 -19.04 9.66
C VAL A 64 -20.38 -19.68 8.41
N ARG A 65 -19.69 -20.64 7.78
CA ARG A 65 -20.21 -21.33 6.57
C ARG A 65 -21.47 -22.12 6.85
N THR A 66 -21.57 -22.73 8.04
CA THR A 66 -22.75 -23.49 8.45
C THR A 66 -23.92 -22.57 8.78
N GLY A 67 -23.66 -21.46 9.48
CA GLY A 67 -24.70 -20.52 9.92
C GLY A 67 -25.09 -19.46 8.88
N THR A 68 -24.23 -19.16 7.92
CA THR A 68 -24.46 -18.13 6.90
C THR A 68 -23.74 -18.45 5.58
N PRO A 69 -24.28 -19.39 4.78
CA PRO A 69 -23.65 -19.82 3.52
C PRO A 69 -23.56 -18.72 2.45
N GLU A 70 -24.31 -17.62 2.59
CA GLU A 70 -24.26 -16.46 1.68
C GLU A 70 -23.07 -15.52 1.94
N VAL A 71 -22.39 -15.64 3.08
CA VAL A 71 -21.18 -14.87 3.36
C VAL A 71 -20.07 -15.46 2.50
N GLY A 72 -19.90 -14.89 1.31
CA GLY A 72 -18.83 -15.25 0.39
C GLY A 72 -17.44 -14.97 0.98
N HIS A 73 -16.44 -14.86 0.11
CA HIS A 73 -15.03 -14.70 0.51
C HIS A 73 -14.68 -13.35 1.16
N ASP A 74 -15.65 -12.47 1.39
CA ASP A 74 -15.46 -11.04 1.55
C ASP A 74 -15.72 -10.56 2.99
N TRP A 75 -14.97 -11.14 3.93
CA TRP A 75 -15.09 -10.84 5.36
C TRP A 75 -14.56 -9.43 5.66
N THR A 76 -15.24 -8.71 6.54
CA THR A 76 -14.96 -7.29 6.83
C THR A 76 -14.50 -7.01 8.25
N ASN A 77 -14.56 -7.97 9.14
CA ASN A 77 -14.45 -7.66 10.58
C ASN A 77 -14.11 -8.92 11.36
N ILE A 78 -12.83 -9.31 11.33
CA ILE A 78 -12.30 -10.35 12.20
C ILE A 78 -11.63 -9.71 13.39
N SER A 79 -11.85 -10.25 14.58
CA SER A 79 -11.11 -9.87 15.77
C SER A 79 -10.58 -11.07 16.51
N LEU A 80 -9.32 -10.99 16.95
CA LEU A 80 -8.72 -11.89 17.91
C LEU A 80 -8.68 -11.17 19.26
N LYS A 81 -9.10 -11.85 20.32
CA LYS A 81 -8.85 -11.48 21.70
C LYS A 81 -8.12 -12.65 22.36
N ALA A 82 -6.90 -12.43 22.80
CA ALA A 82 -6.12 -13.38 23.59
C ALA A 82 -5.82 -12.76 24.95
N GLU A 83 -6.21 -13.42 26.04
CA GLU A 83 -6.07 -12.88 27.40
C GLU A 83 -5.72 -14.01 28.37
N THR A 84 -4.72 -13.78 29.24
CA THR A 84 -4.41 -14.71 30.33
C THR A 84 -5.53 -14.73 31.36
N PRO A 85 -5.83 -15.85 32.03
CA PRO A 85 -6.89 -15.91 33.05
C PRO A 85 -6.72 -14.91 34.20
N SER A 86 -5.49 -14.48 34.49
CA SER A 86 -5.15 -13.47 35.49
C SER A 86 -5.35 -12.02 35.00
N GLY A 87 -5.61 -11.79 33.71
CA GLY A 87 -5.66 -10.46 33.09
C GLY A 87 -4.31 -9.76 32.98
N GLU A 88 -3.20 -10.43 33.31
CA GLU A 88 -1.85 -9.85 33.32
C GLU A 88 -1.31 -9.54 31.92
N ARG A 89 -1.80 -10.24 30.90
CA ARG A 89 -1.44 -10.09 29.49
C ARG A 89 -2.69 -10.18 28.63
N SER A 90 -2.87 -9.23 27.74
CA SER A 90 -3.91 -9.25 26.73
C SER A 90 -3.41 -8.73 25.39
N VAL A 91 -3.88 -9.34 24.33
CA VAL A 91 -3.66 -8.93 22.94
C VAL A 91 -5.01 -8.92 22.25
N THR A 92 -5.41 -7.77 21.75
CA THR A 92 -6.61 -7.61 20.92
C THR A 92 -6.17 -7.15 19.54
N ILE A 93 -6.58 -7.88 18.52
CA ILE A 93 -6.35 -7.56 17.12
C ILE A 93 -7.72 -7.40 16.47
N THR A 94 -7.97 -6.27 15.84
CA THR A 94 -9.18 -6.05 15.04
C THR A 94 -8.77 -5.79 13.60
N LEU A 95 -9.26 -6.61 12.68
CA LEU A 95 -8.95 -6.57 11.26
C LEU A 95 -10.21 -6.26 10.47
N ASP A 96 -10.10 -5.21 9.66
CA ASP A 96 -11.02 -4.84 8.60
C ASP A 96 -10.26 -4.82 7.27
N LYS A 97 -10.98 -4.78 6.15
CA LYS A 97 -10.44 -4.65 4.79
C LYS A 97 -9.42 -3.53 4.68
N GLU A 98 -9.62 -2.39 5.34
CA GLU A 98 -8.71 -1.23 5.23
C GLU A 98 -7.74 -1.06 6.41
N ARG A 99 -8.03 -1.67 7.57
CA ARG A 99 -7.42 -1.30 8.85
C ARG A 99 -7.13 -2.51 9.72
N ALA A 100 -5.94 -2.55 10.31
CA ALA A 100 -5.58 -3.46 11.39
C ALA A 100 -5.31 -2.64 12.65
N GLU A 101 -6.08 -2.88 13.71
CA GLU A 101 -5.84 -2.31 15.02
C GLU A 101 -5.23 -3.36 15.94
N LEU A 102 -4.11 -3.01 16.56
CA LEU A 102 -3.47 -3.80 17.59
C LEU A 102 -3.62 -3.07 18.92
N ASN A 103 -4.04 -3.80 19.95
CA ASN A 103 -3.93 -3.39 21.33
C ASN A 103 -3.20 -4.50 22.09
N VAL A 104 -2.07 -4.17 22.71
CA VAL A 104 -1.34 -5.06 23.59
C VAL A 104 -1.30 -4.41 24.96
N ALA A 105 -1.82 -5.10 25.97
CA ALA A 105 -1.81 -4.63 27.34
C ALA A 105 -1.23 -5.66 28.30
N GLY A 106 -0.56 -5.20 29.35
CA GLY A 106 -0.05 -6.09 30.38
C GLY A 106 0.73 -5.40 31.49
N ALA A 107 1.01 -6.15 32.55
CA ALA A 107 1.75 -5.67 33.71
C ALA A 107 3.26 -5.50 33.43
N ASP A 108 3.84 -6.34 32.57
CA ASP A 108 5.24 -6.25 32.16
C ASP A 108 5.37 -5.42 30.87
N SER A 109 5.90 -4.20 31.01
CA SER A 109 6.13 -3.30 29.88
C SER A 109 7.09 -3.88 28.85
N THR A 110 8.09 -4.66 29.26
CA THR A 110 9.07 -5.28 28.35
C THR A 110 8.37 -6.25 27.41
N TRP A 111 7.47 -7.08 27.96
CA TRP A 111 6.64 -7.97 27.17
C TRP A 111 5.71 -7.20 26.23
N VAL A 112 5.03 -6.15 26.73
CA VAL A 112 4.11 -5.34 25.91
C VAL A 112 4.82 -4.70 24.71
N TYR A 113 5.97 -4.07 24.92
CA TYR A 113 6.77 -3.48 23.82
C TYR A 113 7.32 -4.56 22.87
N GLY A 114 7.83 -5.67 23.39
CA GLY A 114 8.34 -6.77 22.59
C GLY A 114 7.27 -7.41 21.70
N GLN A 115 6.09 -7.66 22.25
CA GLN A 115 4.98 -8.24 21.53
C GLN A 115 4.41 -7.27 20.47
N THR A 116 4.31 -5.99 20.83
CA THR A 116 3.92 -4.93 19.87
C THR A 116 4.90 -4.86 18.70
N ALA A 117 6.21 -4.92 18.96
CA ALA A 117 7.24 -4.87 17.93
C ALA A 117 7.21 -6.11 17.01
N ARG A 118 6.94 -7.30 17.55
CA ARG A 118 6.78 -8.53 16.74
C ARG A 118 5.57 -8.44 15.81
N LEU A 119 4.43 -8.00 16.32
CA LEU A 119 3.21 -7.84 15.52
C LEU A 119 3.37 -6.73 14.47
N GLU A 120 4.04 -5.63 14.82
CA GLU A 120 4.39 -4.57 13.89
C GLU A 120 5.31 -5.05 12.76
N ALA A 121 6.38 -5.77 13.11
CA ALA A 121 7.30 -6.36 12.12
C ALA A 121 6.56 -7.32 11.18
N PHE A 122 5.65 -8.13 11.72
CA PHE A 122 4.82 -9.02 10.91
C PHE A 122 3.92 -8.24 9.95
N LEU A 123 3.15 -7.26 10.44
CA LEU A 123 2.23 -6.49 9.61
C LEU A 123 2.97 -5.69 8.53
N THR A 124 4.08 -5.05 8.88
CA THR A 124 4.90 -4.26 7.93
C THR A 124 5.50 -5.14 6.83
N ALA A 125 5.93 -6.37 7.15
CA ALA A 125 6.37 -7.35 6.15
C ALA A 125 5.24 -7.71 5.16
N HIS A 126 3.98 -7.63 5.60
CA HIS A 126 2.78 -7.89 4.78
C HIS A 126 2.19 -6.61 4.16
N GLY A 127 2.98 -5.52 4.10
CA GLY A 127 2.63 -4.29 3.40
C GLY A 127 1.83 -3.29 4.21
N ALA A 128 1.72 -3.48 5.53
CA ALA A 128 1.09 -2.52 6.40
C ALA A 128 1.80 -1.15 6.39
N ALA A 129 1.01 -0.08 6.30
CA ALA A 129 1.46 1.30 6.40
C ALA A 129 0.87 1.96 7.66
N THR A 130 1.61 2.90 8.26
CA THR A 130 1.14 3.68 9.40
C THR A 130 0.32 4.91 8.98
N SER A 131 0.46 5.34 7.72
CA SER A 131 -0.30 6.44 7.10
C SER A 131 -1.59 5.95 6.43
N SER A 132 -2.62 6.78 6.45
CA SER A 132 -3.88 6.46 5.76
C SER A 132 -3.72 6.61 4.23
N PRO A 133 -4.09 5.59 3.44
CA PRO A 133 -3.98 5.62 1.98
C PRO A 133 -4.80 6.72 1.31
N LYS A 134 -5.90 7.16 1.95
CA LYS A 134 -6.79 8.18 1.39
C LYS A 134 -6.09 9.53 1.21
N TYR A 135 -5.12 9.82 2.07
CA TYR A 135 -4.32 11.04 1.95
C TYR A 135 -3.30 10.94 0.82
N GLU A 136 -2.61 9.80 0.70
CA GLU A 136 -1.58 9.59 -0.31
C GLU A 136 -2.13 9.60 -1.75
N MET A 137 -3.30 8.99 -1.97
CA MET A 137 -3.92 8.94 -3.30
C MET A 137 -4.37 10.33 -3.80
N LYS A 138 -4.85 11.19 -2.91
CA LYS A 138 -5.21 12.58 -3.25
C LYS A 138 -4.00 13.37 -3.71
N VAL A 139 -2.88 13.19 -3.02
CA VAL A 139 -1.60 13.82 -3.39
C VAL A 139 -1.11 13.25 -4.73
N SER A 140 -1.15 11.94 -4.94
CA SER A 140 -0.81 11.30 -6.23
C SER A 140 -1.60 11.86 -7.41
N LEU A 141 -2.92 11.97 -7.23
CA LEU A 141 -3.82 12.46 -8.27
C LEU A 141 -3.62 13.96 -8.56
N ALA A 142 -3.35 14.75 -7.52
CA ALA A 142 -3.02 16.17 -7.68
C ALA A 142 -1.72 16.36 -8.47
N PHE A 143 -0.68 15.56 -8.20
CA PHE A 143 0.55 15.56 -8.98
C PHE A 143 0.31 15.11 -10.43
N LEU A 144 -0.51 14.06 -10.65
CA LEU A 144 -0.88 13.63 -12.00
C LEU A 144 -1.53 14.78 -12.77
N ALA A 145 -2.55 15.38 -12.18
CA ALA A 145 -3.28 16.49 -12.78
C ALA A 145 -2.37 17.67 -13.07
N PHE A 146 -1.46 18.01 -12.14
CA PHE A 146 -0.45 19.04 -12.33
C PHE A 146 0.42 18.75 -13.57
N PHE A 147 1.00 17.55 -13.68
CA PHE A 147 1.84 17.19 -14.83
C PHE A 147 1.05 17.14 -16.15
N CYS A 148 -0.19 16.66 -16.13
CA CYS A 148 -1.05 16.65 -17.32
C CYS A 148 -1.47 18.05 -17.77
N ILE A 149 -1.88 18.92 -16.84
CA ILE A 149 -2.27 20.30 -17.13
C ILE A 149 -1.07 21.11 -17.60
N PHE A 150 0.07 21.00 -16.90
CA PHE A 150 1.29 21.69 -17.28
C PHE A 150 1.82 21.20 -18.62
N GLY A 151 1.79 19.88 -18.86
CA GLY A 151 2.15 19.29 -20.15
C GLY A 151 1.23 19.72 -21.28
N TYR A 152 -0.09 19.76 -21.05
CA TYR A 152 -1.05 20.27 -22.03
C TYR A 152 -0.84 21.75 -22.33
N PHE A 153 -0.66 22.58 -21.30
CA PHE A 153 -0.38 24.01 -21.46
C PHE A 153 0.93 24.22 -22.23
N TRP A 154 1.97 23.47 -21.90
CA TRP A 154 3.24 23.49 -22.62
C TRP A 154 3.09 23.09 -24.10
N LEU A 155 2.35 22.02 -24.38
CA LEU A 155 2.10 21.58 -25.77
C LEU A 155 1.27 22.60 -26.55
N THR A 156 0.26 23.22 -25.95
CA THR A 156 -0.67 24.11 -26.66
C THR A 156 -0.22 25.56 -26.75
N HIS A 157 0.54 26.05 -25.76
CA HIS A 157 1.00 27.44 -25.69
C HIS A 157 2.51 27.58 -25.92
N GLY A 158 3.28 26.50 -25.75
CA GLY A 158 4.72 26.45 -26.06
C GLY A 158 5.03 25.86 -27.44
N GLY A 159 4.10 25.13 -28.06
CA GLY A 159 4.28 24.50 -29.37
C GLY A 159 3.06 24.70 -30.27
N HIS A 160 3.03 25.80 -31.03
CA HIS A 160 2.26 25.75 -32.27
C HIS A 160 2.81 24.60 -33.12
N VAL A 161 1.91 23.76 -33.64
CA VAL A 161 2.24 22.75 -34.64
C VAL A 161 2.65 23.50 -35.90
N GLU A 162 3.93 23.83 -35.92
CA GLU A 162 4.61 24.49 -37.01
C GLU A 162 5.00 23.41 -38.00
N SER A 163 4.82 23.72 -39.28
CA SER A 163 5.31 22.86 -40.37
C SER A 163 6.78 22.50 -40.11
N ALA A 164 7.26 21.35 -40.61
CA ALA A 164 8.66 20.94 -40.43
C ALA A 164 9.66 22.06 -40.82
N GLU A 165 9.26 22.92 -41.77
CA GLU A 165 10.01 24.08 -42.24
C GLU A 165 10.09 25.23 -41.22
N GLU A 166 9.01 25.52 -40.49
CA GLU A 166 8.98 26.51 -39.41
C GLU A 166 9.72 26.02 -38.16
N CYS A 167 9.64 24.72 -37.84
CA CYS A 167 10.45 24.12 -36.78
C CYS A 167 11.95 24.28 -37.04
N ILE A 168 12.40 24.09 -38.28
CA ILE A 168 13.81 24.28 -38.66
C ILE A 168 14.22 25.76 -38.53
N LYS A 169 13.38 26.71 -38.99
CA LYS A 169 13.63 28.14 -38.84
C LYS A 169 13.68 28.60 -37.38
N LYS A 170 12.78 28.11 -36.53
CA LYS A 170 12.83 28.39 -35.08
C LYS A 170 14.00 27.72 -34.39
N ALA A 171 14.39 26.50 -34.77
CA ALA A 171 15.58 25.85 -34.23
C ALA A 171 16.86 26.64 -34.56
N GLN A 172 16.94 27.23 -35.76
CA GLN A 172 18.04 28.14 -36.15
C GLN A 172 17.98 29.50 -35.43
N ALA A 173 16.78 30.03 -35.17
CA ALA A 173 16.59 31.32 -34.48
C ALA A 173 16.63 31.22 -32.95
N ALA A 174 16.43 30.02 -32.39
CA ALA A 174 16.50 29.74 -30.98
C ALA A 174 17.95 29.94 -30.51
N ARG A 175 18.17 30.95 -29.66
CA ARG A 175 19.42 31.07 -28.91
C ARG A 175 19.63 29.74 -28.19
N GLY A 176 20.82 29.12 -28.31
CA GLY A 176 21.07 27.72 -27.91
C GLY A 176 20.47 27.30 -26.56
N ASN A 177 20.34 28.21 -25.59
CA ASN A 177 19.71 27.99 -24.30
C ASN A 177 18.22 27.54 -24.37
N GLN A 178 17.45 27.96 -25.38
CA GLN A 178 16.02 27.68 -25.48
C GLN A 178 15.73 26.21 -25.84
N VAL A 179 16.61 25.58 -26.63
CA VAL A 179 16.51 24.14 -26.95
C VAL A 179 16.83 23.29 -25.72
N TYR A 180 17.86 23.65 -24.95
CA TYR A 180 18.17 22.99 -23.68
C TYR A 180 17.05 23.12 -22.65
N ILE A 181 16.42 24.30 -22.53
CA ILE A 181 15.27 24.52 -21.63
C ILE A 181 14.08 23.63 -22.04
N ASN A 182 13.76 23.55 -23.33
CA ASN A 182 12.66 22.73 -23.80
C ASN A 182 12.92 21.23 -23.59
N ALA A 183 14.15 20.78 -23.82
CA ALA A 183 14.55 19.40 -23.55
C ALA A 183 14.49 19.07 -22.05
N ALA A 184 14.94 19.99 -21.19
CA ALA A 184 14.88 19.83 -19.73
C ALA A 184 13.43 19.75 -19.22
N ILE A 185 12.53 20.60 -19.72
CA ILE A 185 11.10 20.59 -19.36
C ILE A 185 10.43 19.30 -19.84
N GLY A 186 10.73 18.86 -21.07
CA GLY A 186 10.23 17.59 -21.61
C GLY A 186 10.69 16.38 -20.78
N ALA A 187 11.96 16.35 -20.38
CA ALA A 187 12.49 15.30 -19.51
C ALA A 187 11.83 15.32 -18.12
N MET A 188 11.66 16.50 -17.52
CA MET A 188 11.00 16.65 -16.22
C MET A 188 9.53 16.17 -16.26
N LEU A 189 8.79 16.51 -17.32
CA LEU A 189 7.43 16.04 -17.54
C LEU A 189 7.36 14.52 -17.70
N ALA A 190 8.25 13.94 -18.51
CA ALA A 190 8.31 12.50 -18.71
C ALA A 190 8.61 11.75 -17.41
N VAL A 191 9.61 12.19 -16.64
CA VAL A 191 9.95 11.61 -15.33
C VAL A 191 8.79 11.78 -14.34
N GLY A 192 8.13 12.93 -14.33
CA GLY A 192 6.96 13.19 -13.48
C GLY A 192 5.80 12.24 -13.76
N VAL A 193 5.40 12.09 -15.02
CA VAL A 193 4.33 11.17 -15.44
C VAL A 193 4.70 9.72 -15.13
N LEU A 194 5.94 9.31 -15.39
CA LEU A 194 6.43 7.98 -15.03
C LEU A 194 6.34 7.72 -13.53
N GLY A 195 6.83 8.66 -12.71
CA GLY A 195 6.77 8.55 -11.25
C GLY A 195 5.34 8.36 -10.75
N VAL A 196 4.39 9.10 -11.32
CA VAL A 196 2.97 8.96 -10.98
C VAL A 196 2.41 7.61 -11.43
N LEU A 197 2.70 7.15 -12.65
CA LEU A 197 2.25 5.84 -13.15
C LEU A 197 2.77 4.69 -12.26
N PHE A 198 4.06 4.72 -11.90
CA PHE A 198 4.64 3.77 -10.97
C PHE A 198 3.95 3.80 -9.61
N LYS A 199 3.62 5.01 -9.11
CA LYS A 199 2.88 5.15 -7.86
C LYS A 199 1.47 4.56 -7.97
N VAL A 200 0.74 4.79 -9.06
CA VAL A 200 -0.59 4.20 -9.31
C VAL A 200 -0.52 2.68 -9.39
N PHE A 201 0.45 2.12 -10.10
CA PHE A 201 0.63 0.65 -10.16
C PHE A 201 0.97 0.08 -8.80
N LYS A 202 1.87 0.73 -8.04
CA LYS A 202 2.19 0.35 -6.67
C LYS A 202 0.96 0.41 -5.77
N GLU A 203 0.19 1.50 -5.79
CA GLU A 203 -1.01 1.66 -4.97
C GLU A 203 -2.07 0.61 -5.31
N ARG A 204 -2.33 0.37 -6.60
CA ARG A 204 -3.26 -0.67 -7.07
C ARG A 204 -2.80 -2.06 -6.65
N ALA A 205 -1.53 -2.37 -6.89
CA ALA A 205 -0.96 -3.65 -6.55
C ALA A 205 -1.00 -3.86 -5.04
N SER A 206 -0.73 -2.83 -4.22
CA SER A 206 -0.65 -2.87 -2.75
C SER A 206 -1.98 -2.58 -2.03
N ARG A 207 -3.12 -2.62 -2.74
CA ARG A 207 -4.43 -2.42 -2.09
C ARG A 207 -4.62 -3.42 -0.94
N ALA A 208 -5.21 -2.90 0.14
CA ALA A 208 -5.58 -3.65 1.32
C ALA A 208 -6.48 -4.84 0.92
N ARG A 209 -6.22 -6.02 1.48
CA ARG A 209 -6.97 -7.24 1.20
C ARG A 209 -6.98 -8.14 2.43
N LEU A 210 -8.17 -8.58 2.81
CA LEU A 210 -8.38 -9.57 3.86
C LEU A 210 -9.09 -10.76 3.21
N LEU A 211 -8.40 -11.90 3.10
CA LEU A 211 -8.96 -13.13 2.56
C LEU A 211 -8.83 -14.24 3.60
N VAL A 212 -9.93 -14.54 4.26
CA VAL A 212 -9.99 -15.49 5.39
C VAL A 212 -9.92 -16.94 4.93
N ASP A 213 -10.44 -17.17 3.73
CA ASP A 213 -10.60 -18.50 3.13
C ASP A 213 -9.66 -18.72 1.94
N GLY A 214 -8.73 -17.81 1.69
CA GLY A 214 -7.85 -17.86 0.53
C GLY A 214 -6.45 -17.34 0.81
N SER A 215 -5.52 -17.73 -0.05
CA SER A 215 -4.14 -17.25 -0.02
C SER A 215 -3.99 -15.95 -0.80
N ILE A 216 -3.19 -15.01 -0.28
CA ILE A 216 -2.76 -13.84 -1.04
C ILE A 216 -1.37 -14.13 -1.63
N PRO A 217 -1.10 -13.77 -2.90
CA PRO A 217 0.25 -13.87 -3.44
C PRO A 217 1.23 -13.05 -2.60
N ALA A 218 2.19 -13.75 -2.00
CA ALA A 218 3.29 -13.16 -1.26
C ALA A 218 4.27 -12.43 -2.20
N GLY A 219 5.07 -11.51 -1.63
CA GLY A 219 6.16 -10.84 -2.34
C GLY A 219 5.93 -9.37 -2.70
N ALA A 220 6.87 -8.76 -3.40
CA ALA A 220 6.82 -7.33 -3.73
C ALA A 220 5.61 -6.97 -4.61
N TRP A 221 5.20 -5.69 -4.58
CA TRP A 221 4.11 -5.17 -5.43
C TRP A 221 4.33 -5.50 -6.93
N TRP A 222 5.58 -5.51 -7.37
CA TRP A 222 6.00 -5.87 -8.74
C TRP A 222 5.58 -7.28 -9.14
N ALA A 223 5.77 -8.28 -8.26
CA ALA A 223 5.44 -9.66 -8.55
C ALA A 223 3.93 -9.84 -8.84
N ARG A 224 3.12 -8.96 -8.23
CA ARG A 224 1.66 -8.99 -8.22
C ARG A 224 1.03 -8.24 -9.39
N LEU A 225 1.84 -7.54 -10.20
CA LEU A 225 1.37 -6.94 -11.43
C LEU A 225 1.03 -8.02 -12.47
N THR A 226 0.02 -7.75 -13.28
CA THR A 226 -0.26 -8.57 -14.47
C THR A 226 0.89 -8.46 -15.47
N THR A 227 0.99 -9.43 -16.39
CA THR A 227 2.01 -9.37 -17.46
C THR A 227 1.88 -8.07 -18.28
N SER A 228 0.66 -7.62 -18.56
CA SER A 228 0.41 -6.35 -19.25
C SER A 228 0.86 -5.12 -18.45
N GLU A 229 0.64 -5.11 -17.13
CA GLU A 229 1.10 -4.03 -16.25
C GLU A 229 2.63 -3.99 -16.16
N LYS A 230 3.29 -5.16 -16.10
CA LYS A 230 4.77 -5.25 -16.14
C LYS A 230 5.33 -4.72 -17.45
N ILE A 231 4.71 -5.09 -18.58
CA ILE A 231 5.09 -4.56 -19.90
C ILE A 231 4.91 -3.05 -19.95
N ALA A 232 3.79 -2.51 -19.46
CA ALA A 232 3.57 -1.07 -19.43
C ALA A 232 4.58 -0.34 -18.52
N ALA A 233 4.85 -0.89 -17.33
CA ALA A 233 5.79 -0.29 -16.38
C ALA A 233 7.24 -0.27 -16.90
N ILE A 234 7.63 -1.17 -17.81
CA ILE A 234 8.95 -1.16 -18.46
C ILE A 234 8.94 -0.36 -19.76
N GLY A 235 7.91 -0.57 -20.60
CA GLY A 235 7.82 -0.02 -21.95
C GLY A 235 7.67 1.50 -21.97
N ILE A 236 6.89 2.06 -21.06
CA ILE A 236 6.69 3.52 -21.00
C ILE A 236 8.01 4.25 -20.67
N PRO A 237 8.82 3.84 -19.66
CA PRO A 237 10.15 4.42 -19.44
C PRO A 237 11.07 4.32 -20.65
N VAL A 238 11.11 3.15 -21.31
CA VAL A 238 11.98 2.94 -22.48
C VAL A 238 11.58 3.85 -23.63
N ALA A 239 10.28 3.97 -23.93
CA ALA A 239 9.78 4.88 -24.96
C ALA A 239 10.09 6.35 -24.62
N ALA A 240 9.93 6.75 -23.35
CA ALA A 240 10.27 8.09 -22.89
C ALA A 240 11.76 8.40 -23.06
N LEU A 241 12.65 7.48 -22.66
CA LEU A 241 14.10 7.61 -22.85
C LEU A 241 14.49 7.66 -24.33
N ALA A 242 13.88 6.81 -25.17
CA ALA A 242 14.11 6.83 -26.62
C ALA A 242 13.69 8.17 -27.25
N THR A 243 12.60 8.76 -26.75
CA THR A 243 12.11 10.07 -27.21
C THR A 243 13.09 11.18 -26.82
N ILE A 244 13.57 11.18 -25.57
CA ILE A 244 14.58 12.12 -25.09
C ILE A 244 15.88 11.96 -25.90
N GLY A 245 16.34 10.74 -26.11
CA GLY A 245 17.55 10.45 -26.91
C GLY A 245 17.43 10.94 -28.35
N THR A 246 16.27 10.77 -28.97
CA THR A 246 15.99 11.30 -30.33
C THR A 246 16.05 12.82 -30.35
N LEU A 247 15.47 13.49 -29.36
CA LEU A 247 15.49 14.96 -29.26
C LEU A 247 16.91 15.50 -29.03
N VAL A 248 17.71 14.85 -28.17
CA VAL A 248 19.10 15.25 -27.90
C VAL A 248 19.97 15.01 -29.13
N SER A 249 19.80 13.89 -29.83
CA SER A 249 20.52 13.62 -31.08
C SER A 249 20.19 14.66 -32.15
N ALA A 250 18.91 14.97 -32.34
CA ALA A 250 18.48 16.00 -33.28
C ALA A 250 19.04 17.39 -32.93
N ALA A 251 19.11 17.74 -31.64
CA ALA A 251 19.74 18.98 -31.21
C ALA A 251 21.26 18.99 -31.47
N SER A 252 21.95 17.86 -31.20
CA SER A 252 23.39 17.72 -31.47
C SER A 252 23.72 17.88 -32.96
N ASP A 253 22.89 17.35 -33.86
CA ASP A 253 23.09 17.49 -35.31
C ASP A 253 22.89 18.92 -35.80
N VAL A 254 22.04 19.71 -35.12
CA VAL A 254 21.75 21.11 -35.46
C VAL A 254 22.82 22.06 -34.92
N PHE A 255 23.36 21.83 -33.72
CA PHE A 255 24.33 22.73 -33.05
C PHE A 255 25.78 22.26 -33.09
N GLY A 256 26.05 21.01 -33.48
CA GLY A 256 27.39 20.44 -33.59
C GLY A 256 28.14 20.79 -34.88
N LYS A 257 27.63 21.72 -35.68
CA LYS A 257 28.28 22.30 -36.86
C LYS A 257 28.69 23.74 -36.61
#